data_AF-A0A952WFN4-F1
#
_entry.id   AF-A0A952WFN4-F1
#
_cell.length_a   1.000
_cell.length_b   1.000
_cell.length_c   1.000
_cell.angle_alpha   90.00
_cell.angle_beta   90.00
_cell.angle_gamma   90.00
#
_symmetry.space_group_name_H-M   'P 1'
#
loop_
_entity.id
_entity.type
_entity.pdbx_description
1 polymer ?
#
loop_
_entity_poly.entity_id
_entity_poly.type
_entity_poly.pdbx_seq_one_letter_code
_entity_poly.pdbx_strand_id
1 'polypeptide(L)'
;MTDRPPPLKGAARAFATTFLVLQSCGIIAFWIVLWRYPGMRVFFFPIDSAAFLAALAAVDVTVLPVSGFVAAGLLFRPSPWTIPSLWIHAGAAIYAGVLAIGLWLADRTLWLGCGLMLPTLTTPVLIAWAATVPRAAGVPSVGAALLKTGAQVVVFWLFFLSILPQALLLAQPWLGLGAPSAATPARQLLAAALFAAGSMIGLASAWAMATHGLGTPLPIDPARKLVVHGPYRFVRNPMAVGGLCQGLAIAVWFASPLIAIYIAAGAIVWQLLIRPAEERELAARFGKPYAHYREQVRCWWPRLRPYEDPDRASA
;
A
#
# COMPACT_ATOMS: atom_id res chain seq x y z
N MET A 1 -11.87 21.75 26.04
CA MET A 1 -11.36 21.04 24.86
C MET A 1 -9.84 21.16 24.86
N THR A 2 -9.13 20.10 25.20
CA THR A 2 -7.66 20.11 25.16
C THR A 2 -7.22 19.99 23.70
N ASP A 3 -6.64 21.07 23.17
CA ASP A 3 -6.14 21.17 21.80
C ASP A 3 -4.84 20.34 21.67
N ARG A 4 -4.97 19.01 21.79
CA ARG A 4 -3.86 18.11 21.54
C ARG A 4 -3.63 18.08 20.02
N PRO A 5 -2.40 18.34 19.56
CA PRO A 5 -2.11 18.26 18.14
C PRO A 5 -2.45 16.86 17.60
N PRO A 6 -2.93 16.75 16.35
CA PRO A 6 -3.28 15.46 15.76
C PRO A 6 -2.09 14.50 15.84
N PRO A 7 -2.33 13.22 16.22
CA PRO A 7 -1.26 12.23 16.45
C PRO A 7 -0.50 11.88 15.16
N LEU A 8 -1.16 12.00 14.00
CA LEU A 8 -0.54 11.90 12.67
C LEU A 8 -0.78 13.20 11.89
N LYS A 9 0.20 13.62 11.10
CA LYS A 9 0.15 14.86 10.29
C LYS A 9 0.56 14.58 8.85
N GLY A 10 0.26 15.52 7.94
CA GLY A 10 0.75 15.49 6.56
C GLY A 10 0.40 14.21 5.80
N ALA A 11 1.40 13.63 5.14
CA ALA A 11 1.29 12.41 4.36
C ALA A 11 0.97 11.18 5.22
N ALA A 12 1.51 11.10 6.45
CA ALA A 12 1.22 10.00 7.36
C ALA A 12 -0.28 9.91 7.70
N ARG A 13 -0.93 11.05 7.95
CA ARG A 13 -2.38 11.11 8.19
C ARG A 13 -3.18 10.75 6.93
N ALA A 14 -2.79 11.29 5.78
CA ALA A 14 -3.46 11.01 4.52
C ALA A 14 -3.39 9.53 4.14
N PHE A 15 -2.21 8.91 4.29
CA PHE A 15 -2.00 7.48 4.11
C PHE A 15 -2.87 6.66 5.07
N ALA A 16 -2.78 6.93 6.38
CA ALA A 16 -3.53 6.19 7.39
C ALA A 16 -5.04 6.24 7.14
N THR A 17 -5.56 7.45 6.86
CA THR A 17 -6.98 7.64 6.57
C THR A 17 -7.40 6.90 5.30
N THR A 18 -6.63 7.06 4.21
CA THR A 18 -6.92 6.41 2.93
C THR A 18 -6.92 4.89 3.08
N PHE A 19 -5.94 4.35 3.79
CA PHE A 19 -5.87 2.92 4.08
C PHE A 19 -7.10 2.43 4.84
N LEU A 20 -7.45 3.07 5.97
CA LEU A 20 -8.58 2.66 6.81
C LEU A 20 -9.92 2.70 6.05
N VAL A 21 -10.12 3.74 5.22
CA VAL A 21 -11.31 3.86 4.35
C VAL A 21 -11.33 2.77 3.29
N LEU A 22 -10.22 2.58 2.55
CA LEU A 22 -10.15 1.57 1.50
C LEU A 22 -10.30 0.15 2.06
N GLN A 23 -9.71 -0.13 3.22
CA GLN A 23 -9.87 -1.40 3.91
C GLN A 23 -11.33 -1.65 4.32
N SER A 24 -11.98 -0.65 4.91
CA SER A 24 -13.39 -0.74 5.32
C SER A 24 -14.32 -0.97 4.12
N CYS A 25 -14.12 -0.22 3.03
CA CYS A 25 -14.84 -0.42 1.77
C CYS A 25 -14.52 -1.79 1.15
N GLY A 26 -13.26 -2.23 1.21
CA GLY A 26 -12.80 -3.51 0.69
C GLY A 26 -13.44 -4.70 1.39
N ILE A 27 -13.61 -4.64 2.72
CA ILE A 27 -14.30 -5.67 3.51
C ILE A 27 -15.78 -5.75 3.14
N ILE A 28 -16.45 -4.60 2.99
CA ILE A 28 -17.85 -4.55 2.54
C ILE A 28 -17.97 -5.14 1.13
N ALA A 29 -17.09 -4.73 0.21
CA ALA A 29 -17.08 -5.23 -1.16
C ALA A 29 -16.79 -6.74 -1.23
N PHE A 30 -15.88 -7.24 -0.39
CA PHE A 30 -15.57 -8.66 -0.27
C PHE A 30 -16.83 -9.47 0.07
N TRP A 31 -17.58 -9.06 1.09
CA TRP A 31 -18.81 -9.76 1.47
C TRP A 31 -19.91 -9.66 0.40
N ILE A 32 -20.07 -8.49 -0.24
CA ILE A 32 -20.98 -8.34 -1.39
C ILE A 32 -20.63 -9.33 -2.50
N VAL A 33 -19.35 -9.46 -2.84
CA VAL A 33 -18.87 -10.40 -3.87
C VAL A 33 -19.16 -11.84 -3.45
N LEU A 34 -18.90 -12.24 -2.20
CA LEU A 34 -19.16 -13.60 -1.73
C LEU A 34 -20.65 -13.97 -1.66
N TRP A 35 -21.52 -12.99 -1.40
CA TRP A 35 -22.97 -13.20 -1.51
C TRP A 35 -23.42 -13.30 -2.96
N ARG A 36 -22.89 -12.45 -3.84
CA ARG A 36 -23.26 -12.43 -5.27
C ARG A 36 -22.75 -13.64 -6.03
N TYR A 37 -21.59 -14.17 -5.65
CA TYR A 37 -20.88 -15.27 -6.31
C TYR A 37 -20.51 -16.37 -5.30
N PRO A 38 -21.46 -17.24 -4.91
CA PRO A 38 -21.22 -18.28 -3.90
C PRO A 38 -20.05 -19.22 -4.23
N GLY A 39 -19.80 -19.48 -5.51
CA GLY A 39 -18.68 -20.32 -5.95
C GLY A 39 -17.29 -19.79 -5.57
N MET A 40 -17.16 -18.50 -5.23
CA MET A 40 -15.90 -17.94 -4.73
C MET A 40 -15.60 -18.32 -3.27
N ARG A 41 -16.60 -18.78 -2.50
CA ARG A 41 -16.45 -19.08 -1.06
C ARG A 41 -15.47 -20.21 -0.78
N VAL A 42 -15.28 -21.12 -1.75
CA VAL A 42 -14.34 -22.25 -1.67
C VAL A 42 -12.89 -21.80 -1.42
N PHE A 43 -12.54 -20.56 -1.76
CA PHE A 43 -11.19 -20.02 -1.55
C PHE A 43 -10.99 -19.40 -0.15
N PHE A 44 -12.07 -19.25 0.63
CA PHE A 44 -12.08 -18.48 1.87
C PHE A 44 -12.61 -19.26 3.07
N PHE A 45 -13.53 -20.21 2.86
CA PHE A 45 -14.21 -20.92 3.94
C PHE A 45 -14.20 -22.43 3.73
N PRO A 46 -13.96 -23.22 4.79
CA PRO A 46 -14.01 -24.68 4.72
C PRO A 46 -15.44 -25.22 4.70
N ILE A 47 -16.42 -24.41 5.16
CA ILE A 47 -17.82 -24.79 5.30
C ILE A 47 -18.67 -23.67 4.71
N ASP A 48 -19.48 -23.99 3.71
CA ASP A 48 -20.47 -23.07 3.11
C ASP A 48 -21.85 -23.28 3.74
N SER A 49 -21.97 -22.97 5.04
CA SER A 49 -23.26 -22.99 5.74
C SER A 49 -23.76 -21.57 6.02
N ALA A 50 -25.07 -21.35 5.86
CA ALA A 50 -25.67 -20.03 6.05
C ALA A 50 -25.43 -19.48 7.48
N ALA A 51 -25.49 -20.36 8.49
CA ALA A 51 -25.25 -19.97 9.89
C ALA A 51 -23.78 -19.56 10.12
N PHE A 52 -22.82 -20.31 9.59
CA PHE A 52 -21.40 -19.98 9.71
C PHE A 52 -21.07 -18.66 9.01
N LEU A 53 -21.55 -18.48 7.78
CA LEU A 53 -21.35 -17.25 7.01
C LEU A 53 -22.02 -16.05 7.67
N ALA A 54 -23.23 -16.20 8.20
CA ALA A 54 -23.91 -15.11 8.90
C ALA A 54 -23.17 -14.71 10.18
N ALA A 55 -22.64 -15.68 10.93
CA ALA A 55 -21.86 -15.41 12.13
C ALA A 55 -20.58 -14.63 11.83
N LEU A 56 -19.84 -15.03 10.78
CA LEU A 56 -18.64 -14.30 10.35
C LEU A 56 -18.96 -12.93 9.77
N ALA A 57 -19.93 -12.86 8.85
CA ALA A 57 -20.33 -11.61 8.21
C ALA A 57 -20.85 -10.59 9.21
N ALA A 58 -21.55 -11.02 10.26
CA ALA A 58 -22.05 -10.11 11.29
C ALA A 58 -20.90 -9.32 11.93
N VAL A 59 -19.80 -9.97 12.28
CA VAL A 59 -18.62 -9.29 12.87
C VAL A 59 -17.88 -8.50 11.79
N ASP A 60 -17.64 -9.10 10.63
CA ASP A 60 -16.82 -8.49 9.59
C ASP A 60 -17.48 -7.28 8.92
N VAL A 61 -18.80 -7.27 8.73
CA VAL A 61 -19.50 -6.16 8.06
C VAL A 61 -19.84 -5.05 9.05
N THR A 62 -19.94 -5.35 10.34
CA THR A 62 -20.23 -4.34 11.37
C THR A 62 -18.96 -3.81 12.02
N VAL A 63 -18.22 -4.64 12.76
CA VAL A 63 -17.14 -4.20 13.65
C VAL A 63 -15.97 -3.65 12.83
N LEU A 64 -15.53 -4.34 11.78
CA LEU A 64 -14.34 -3.94 11.02
C LEU A 64 -14.55 -2.62 10.24
N PRO A 65 -15.57 -2.49 9.35
CA PRO A 65 -15.82 -1.24 8.65
C PRO A 65 -16.17 -0.09 9.58
N VAL A 66 -17.02 -0.30 10.58
CA VAL A 66 -17.42 0.78 11.50
C VAL A 66 -16.22 1.29 12.28
N SER A 67 -15.41 0.39 12.86
CA SER A 67 -14.20 0.82 13.58
C SER A 67 -13.20 1.51 12.65
N GLY A 68 -13.05 1.05 11.40
CA GLY A 68 -12.16 1.65 10.41
C GLY A 68 -12.60 3.06 9.98
N PHE A 69 -13.89 3.24 9.66
CA PHE A 69 -14.44 4.56 9.32
C PHE A 69 -14.40 5.52 10.50
N VAL A 70 -14.72 5.06 11.72
CA VAL A 70 -14.61 5.87 12.94
C VAL A 70 -13.17 6.32 13.17
N ALA A 71 -12.21 5.40 13.10
CA ALA A 71 -10.79 5.71 13.25
C ALA A 71 -10.30 6.70 12.18
N ALA A 72 -10.71 6.52 10.92
CA ALA A 72 -10.41 7.45 9.84
C ALA A 72 -11.01 8.85 10.08
N GLY A 73 -12.25 8.93 10.54
CA GLY A 73 -12.92 10.19 10.86
C GLY A 73 -12.23 10.94 12.00
N LEU A 74 -11.81 10.22 13.05
CA LEU A 74 -11.12 10.80 14.20
C LEU A 74 -9.69 11.27 13.87
N LEU A 75 -9.05 10.72 12.83
CA LEU A 75 -7.78 11.27 12.33
C LEU A 75 -7.96 12.69 11.74
N PHE A 76 -9.12 13.00 11.17
CA PHE A 76 -9.44 14.35 10.66
C PHE A 76 -9.94 15.30 11.73
N ARG A 77 -10.74 14.80 12.67
CA ARG A 77 -11.27 15.55 13.82
C ARG A 77 -10.76 14.92 15.12
N PRO A 78 -9.51 15.23 15.52
CA PRO A 78 -8.89 14.63 16.69
C PRO A 78 -9.74 14.84 17.94
N SER A 79 -9.94 13.75 18.66
CA SER A 79 -10.56 13.72 19.97
C SER A 79 -9.76 12.81 20.92
N PRO A 80 -10.09 12.76 22.23
CA PRO A 80 -9.49 11.78 23.15
C PRO A 80 -9.64 10.33 22.69
N TRP A 81 -10.62 10.04 21.81
CA TRP A 81 -10.88 8.71 21.25
C TRP A 81 -10.05 8.36 20.02
N THR A 82 -9.23 9.28 19.49
CA THR A 82 -8.45 9.04 18.27
C THR A 82 -7.51 7.83 18.43
N ILE A 83 -6.63 7.84 19.43
CA ILE A 83 -5.70 6.73 19.66
C ILE A 83 -6.44 5.45 20.07
N PRO A 84 -7.39 5.46 21.02
CA PRO A 84 -8.20 4.28 21.33
C PRO A 84 -8.87 3.65 20.10
N SER A 85 -9.48 4.46 19.22
CA SER A 85 -10.16 3.95 18.02
C SER A 85 -9.21 3.23 17.06
N LEU A 86 -7.96 3.71 16.93
CA LEU A 86 -6.95 3.08 16.09
C LEU A 86 -6.56 1.70 16.63
N TRP A 87 -6.39 1.56 17.95
CA TRP A 87 -6.09 0.28 18.60
C TRP A 87 -7.27 -0.68 18.59
N ILE A 88 -8.50 -0.18 18.76
CA ILE A 88 -9.72 -0.99 18.63
C ILE A 88 -9.80 -1.59 17.22
N HIS A 89 -9.61 -0.75 16.20
CA HIS A 89 -9.62 -1.22 14.82
C HIS A 89 -8.47 -2.20 14.53
N ALA A 90 -7.25 -1.90 15.02
CA ALA A 90 -6.11 -2.81 14.89
C ALA A 90 -6.37 -4.18 15.55
N GLY A 91 -6.99 -4.21 16.74
CA GLY A 91 -7.38 -5.45 17.41
C GLY A 91 -8.41 -6.26 16.62
N ALA A 92 -9.45 -5.60 16.09
CA ALA A 92 -10.43 -6.24 15.23
C ALA A 92 -9.79 -6.83 13.96
N ALA A 93 -8.89 -6.07 13.32
CA ALA A 93 -8.14 -6.50 12.15
C ALA A 93 -7.21 -7.70 12.43
N ILE A 94 -6.53 -7.69 13.59
CA ILE A 94 -5.72 -8.83 14.05
C ILE A 94 -6.59 -10.08 14.23
N TYR A 95 -7.73 -9.95 14.91
CA TYR A 95 -8.64 -11.07 15.13
C TYR A 95 -9.05 -11.75 13.82
N ALA A 96 -9.50 -10.96 12.84
CA ALA A 96 -9.90 -11.47 11.52
C ALA A 96 -8.72 -12.13 10.78
N GLY A 97 -7.52 -11.54 10.85
CA GLY A 97 -6.34 -12.13 10.23
C GLY A 97 -5.85 -13.42 10.91
N VAL A 98 -5.92 -13.51 12.24
CA VAL A 98 -5.60 -14.74 12.99
C VAL A 98 -6.61 -15.84 12.65
N LEU A 99 -7.89 -15.51 12.53
CA LEU A 99 -8.90 -16.46 12.06
C LEU A 99 -8.57 -16.98 10.65
N ALA A 100 -8.23 -16.09 9.71
CA ALA A 100 -7.85 -16.49 8.35
C ALA A 100 -6.59 -17.38 8.33
N ILE A 101 -5.60 -17.09 9.18
CA ILE A 101 -4.43 -17.96 9.37
C ILE A 101 -4.85 -19.33 9.91
N GLY A 102 -5.72 -19.38 10.92
CA GLY A 102 -6.23 -20.63 11.48
C GLY A 102 -6.95 -21.48 10.45
N LEU A 103 -7.82 -20.86 9.63
CA LEU A 103 -8.50 -21.53 8.52
C LEU A 103 -7.51 -22.08 7.49
N TRP A 104 -6.49 -21.32 7.11
CA TRP A 104 -5.44 -21.78 6.19
C TRP A 104 -4.57 -22.90 6.77
N LEU A 105 -4.28 -22.87 8.08
CA LEU A 105 -3.55 -23.94 8.74
C LEU A 105 -4.35 -25.24 8.77
N ALA A 106 -5.67 -25.14 8.90
CA ALA A 106 -6.59 -26.29 8.85
C ALA A 106 -6.76 -26.82 7.41
N ASP A 107 -6.87 -25.93 6.42
CA ASP A 107 -6.98 -26.28 5.01
C ASP A 107 -6.13 -25.37 4.12
N ARG A 108 -5.11 -25.95 3.51
CA ARG A 108 -4.12 -25.23 2.69
C ARG A 108 -4.72 -24.66 1.40
N THR A 109 -5.90 -25.13 0.97
CA THR A 109 -6.61 -24.57 -0.19
C THR A 109 -7.13 -23.16 0.10
N LEU A 110 -7.31 -22.78 1.36
CA LEU A 110 -7.80 -21.47 1.83
C LEU A 110 -6.68 -20.41 1.95
N TRP A 111 -5.56 -20.60 1.27
CA TRP A 111 -4.41 -19.69 1.32
C TRP A 111 -4.77 -18.27 0.86
N LEU A 112 -5.78 -18.12 -0.02
CA LEU A 112 -6.18 -16.83 -0.57
C LEU A 112 -6.75 -15.92 0.51
N GLY A 113 -7.59 -16.45 1.41
CA GLY A 113 -8.10 -15.69 2.56
C GLY A 113 -6.98 -15.19 3.47
N CYS A 114 -6.03 -16.06 3.82
CA CYS A 114 -4.86 -15.70 4.62
C CYS A 114 -3.99 -14.65 3.92
N GLY A 115 -3.73 -14.82 2.62
CA GLY A 115 -2.93 -13.89 1.84
C GLY A 115 -3.56 -12.50 1.76
N LEU A 116 -4.87 -12.42 1.53
CA LEU A 116 -5.60 -11.15 1.45
C LEU A 116 -5.60 -10.38 2.78
N MET A 117 -5.40 -11.07 3.91
CA MET A 117 -5.33 -10.47 5.23
C MET A 117 -3.97 -9.87 5.60
N LEU A 118 -2.91 -10.06 4.80
CA LEU A 118 -1.56 -9.57 5.14
C LEU A 118 -1.52 -8.05 5.44
N PRO A 119 -2.06 -7.14 4.61
CA PRO A 119 -2.02 -5.72 4.91
C PRO A 119 -2.89 -5.36 6.12
N THR A 120 -3.98 -6.10 6.33
CA THR A 120 -4.90 -5.96 7.47
C THR A 120 -4.24 -6.35 8.78
N LEU A 121 -3.37 -7.37 8.77
CA LEU A 121 -2.60 -7.78 9.95
C LEU A 121 -1.52 -6.76 10.34
N THR A 122 -0.87 -6.14 9.37
CA THR A 122 0.31 -5.29 9.65
C THR A 122 -0.01 -3.82 9.74
N THR A 123 -0.79 -3.28 8.81
CA THR A 123 -0.89 -1.83 8.59
C THR A 123 -1.68 -1.10 9.67
N PRO A 124 -2.86 -1.58 10.14
CA PRO A 124 -3.57 -0.98 11.28
C PRO A 124 -2.70 -0.87 12.53
N VAL A 125 -1.92 -1.91 12.83
CA VAL A 125 -0.99 -1.92 13.98
C VAL A 125 0.09 -0.87 13.81
N LEU A 126 0.69 -0.79 12.63
CA LEU A 126 1.70 0.24 12.33
C LEU A 126 1.13 1.65 12.43
N ILE A 127 -0.10 1.88 11.97
CA ILE A 127 -0.79 3.17 12.10
C ILE A 127 -1.04 3.50 13.58
N ALA A 128 -1.62 2.57 14.34
CA ALA A 128 -1.93 2.76 15.75
C ALA A 128 -0.63 3.00 16.56
N TRP A 129 0.41 2.22 16.28
CA TRP A 129 1.72 2.38 16.88
C TRP A 129 2.33 3.76 16.57
N ALA A 130 2.36 4.16 15.29
CA ALA A 130 2.91 5.44 14.87
C ALA A 130 2.15 6.65 15.45
N ALA A 131 0.85 6.50 15.71
CA ALA A 131 0.02 7.49 16.38
C ALA A 131 0.25 7.55 17.90
N THR A 132 0.79 6.49 18.51
CA THR A 132 0.96 6.36 19.97
C THR A 132 2.37 6.68 20.42
N VAL A 133 3.37 6.14 19.72
CA VAL A 133 4.76 6.17 20.13
C VAL A 133 5.44 7.41 19.56
N PRO A 134 5.97 8.31 20.42
CA PRO A 134 6.75 9.45 19.95
C PRO A 134 7.94 8.98 19.11
N ARG A 135 8.23 9.68 18.01
CA ARG A 135 9.38 9.35 17.17
C ARG A 135 10.65 9.49 17.99
N ALA A 136 11.42 8.42 18.10
CA ALA A 136 12.70 8.42 18.79
C ALA A 136 13.64 9.44 18.14
N ALA A 137 14.24 10.31 18.96
CA ALA A 137 15.19 11.35 18.54
C ALA A 137 16.56 10.76 18.11
N GLY A 138 16.72 9.44 18.10
CA GLY A 138 17.98 8.76 17.80
C GLY A 138 18.50 9.03 16.39
N VAL A 139 19.83 8.90 16.25
CA VAL A 139 20.53 8.97 14.97
C VAL A 139 20.10 7.76 14.12
N PRO A 140 19.57 7.97 12.91
CA PRO A 140 19.13 6.86 12.07
C PRO A 140 20.34 6.05 11.57
N SER A 141 20.27 4.73 11.71
CA SER A 141 21.23 3.80 11.10
C SER A 141 20.80 3.46 9.67
N VAL A 142 21.74 3.54 8.72
CA VAL A 142 21.52 3.11 7.33
C VAL A 142 21.17 1.62 7.28
N GLY A 143 21.82 0.78 8.09
CA GLY A 143 21.53 -0.66 8.16
C GLY A 143 20.09 -0.93 8.63
N ALA A 144 19.62 -0.19 9.64
CA ALA A 144 18.23 -0.30 10.10
C ALA A 144 17.23 0.19 9.04
N ALA A 145 17.55 1.28 8.32
CA ALA A 145 16.71 1.77 7.23
C ALA A 145 16.64 0.78 6.07
N LEU A 146 17.76 0.15 5.70
CA LEU A 146 17.83 -0.89 4.67
C LEU A 146 17.02 -2.13 5.07
N LEU A 147 17.17 -2.62 6.30
CA LEU A 147 16.42 -3.79 6.78
C LEU A 147 14.90 -3.53 6.76
N LYS A 148 14.47 -2.38 7.29
CA LYS A 148 13.06 -1.97 7.25
C LYS A 148 12.55 -1.86 5.82
N THR A 149 13.31 -1.19 4.95
CA THR A 149 12.93 -1.00 3.55
C THR A 149 12.86 -2.33 2.80
N GLY A 150 13.81 -3.24 3.03
CA GLY A 150 13.81 -4.59 2.45
C GLY A 150 12.60 -5.40 2.88
N ALA A 151 12.31 -5.44 4.19
CA ALA A 151 11.11 -6.11 4.71
C ALA A 151 9.82 -5.53 4.11
N GLN A 152 9.73 -4.20 4.02
CA GLN A 152 8.58 -3.52 3.42
C GLN A 152 8.43 -3.84 1.93
N VAL A 153 9.53 -3.84 1.15
CA VAL A 153 9.51 -4.20 -0.26
C VAL A 153 9.01 -5.63 -0.44
N VAL A 154 9.51 -6.58 0.35
CA VAL A 154 9.08 -7.98 0.29
C VAL A 154 7.58 -8.10 0.59
N VAL A 155 7.10 -7.52 1.69
CA VAL A 155 5.67 -7.58 2.06
C VAL A 155 4.80 -6.91 1.00
N PHE A 156 5.19 -5.72 0.53
CA PHE A 156 4.43 -4.97 -0.47
C PHE A 156 4.37 -5.70 -1.80
N TRP A 157 5.50 -6.25 -2.28
CA TRP A 157 5.56 -6.98 -3.55
C TRP A 157 4.81 -8.30 -3.46
N LEU A 158 4.99 -9.07 -2.38
CA LEU A 158 4.25 -10.31 -2.16
C LEU A 158 2.74 -10.07 -2.22
N PHE A 159 2.26 -9.02 -1.57
CA PHE A 159 0.84 -8.71 -1.58
C PHE A 159 0.35 -8.17 -2.93
N PHE A 160 0.87 -7.02 -3.36
CA PHE A 160 0.32 -6.27 -4.51
C PHE A 160 0.73 -6.82 -5.87
N LEU A 161 1.83 -7.58 -5.96
CA LEU A 161 2.35 -8.14 -7.22
C LEU A 161 2.17 -9.65 -7.33
N SER A 162 1.71 -10.33 -6.27
CA SER A 162 1.45 -11.77 -6.31
C SER A 162 0.07 -12.14 -5.78
N ILE A 163 -0.18 -11.96 -4.48
CA ILE A 163 -1.42 -12.45 -3.84
C ILE A 163 -2.66 -11.78 -4.43
N LEU A 164 -2.67 -10.44 -4.49
CA LEU A 164 -3.83 -9.69 -4.98
C LEU A 164 -4.09 -9.95 -6.47
N PRO A 165 -3.08 -9.92 -7.38
CA PRO A 165 -3.26 -10.36 -8.75
C PRO A 165 -3.84 -11.77 -8.89
N GLN A 166 -3.37 -12.74 -8.09
CA GLN A 166 -3.93 -14.10 -8.12
C GLN A 166 -5.39 -14.13 -7.67
N ALA A 167 -5.76 -13.36 -6.65
CA ALA A 167 -7.17 -13.21 -6.24
C ALA A 167 -8.04 -12.68 -7.40
N LEU A 168 -7.54 -11.67 -8.11
CA LEU A 168 -8.23 -11.09 -9.26
C LEU A 168 -8.34 -12.10 -10.42
N LEU A 169 -7.30 -12.86 -10.71
CA LEU A 169 -7.33 -13.89 -11.75
C LEU A 169 -8.34 -14.99 -11.44
N LEU A 170 -8.42 -15.43 -10.18
CA LEU A 170 -9.39 -16.43 -9.73
C LEU A 170 -10.83 -15.88 -9.77
N ALA A 171 -11.01 -14.59 -9.47
CA ALA A 171 -12.32 -13.93 -9.53
C ALA A 171 -12.79 -13.63 -10.97
N GLN A 172 -11.87 -13.42 -11.91
CA GLN A 172 -12.16 -12.92 -13.26
C GLN A 172 -13.23 -13.74 -14.03
N PRO A 173 -13.20 -15.09 -14.04
CA PRO A 173 -14.23 -15.88 -14.74
C PRO A 173 -15.63 -15.68 -14.16
N TRP A 174 -15.74 -15.56 -12.83
CA TRP A 174 -17.00 -15.35 -12.12
C TRP A 174 -17.62 -14.00 -12.40
N LEU A 175 -16.80 -13.00 -12.73
CA LEU A 175 -17.22 -11.66 -13.11
C LEU A 175 -17.61 -11.52 -14.59
N GLY A 176 -17.58 -12.61 -15.37
CA GLY A 176 -17.90 -12.60 -16.79
C GLY A 176 -16.84 -11.94 -17.67
N LEU A 177 -15.62 -11.75 -17.15
CA LEU A 177 -14.49 -11.13 -17.86
C LEU A 177 -13.63 -12.14 -18.63
N GLY A 178 -14.08 -13.39 -18.70
CA GLY A 178 -13.36 -14.50 -19.36
C GLY A 178 -12.15 -14.99 -18.57
N ALA A 179 -11.63 -16.17 -18.95
CA ALA A 179 -10.39 -16.68 -18.39
C ALA A 179 -9.17 -15.92 -18.97
N PRO A 180 -8.08 -15.76 -18.20
CA PRO A 180 -6.81 -15.28 -18.73
C PRO A 180 -6.38 -16.08 -19.96
N SER A 181 -5.96 -15.41 -21.03
CA SER A 181 -5.47 -16.10 -22.23
C SER A 181 -4.08 -16.69 -22.01
N ALA A 182 -3.75 -17.79 -22.68
CA ALA A 182 -2.39 -18.36 -22.65
C ALA A 182 -1.36 -17.31 -23.12
N ALA A 183 -0.21 -17.26 -22.43
CA ALA A 183 0.83 -16.30 -22.74
C ALA A 183 1.66 -16.74 -23.94
N THR A 184 1.75 -15.87 -24.94
CA THR A 184 2.69 -16.06 -26.06
C THR A 184 4.11 -15.72 -25.60
N PRO A 185 5.16 -16.32 -26.21
CA PRO A 185 6.54 -16.02 -25.84
C PRO A 185 6.88 -14.52 -25.93
N ALA A 186 6.37 -13.83 -26.95
CA ALA A 186 6.56 -12.38 -27.10
C ALA A 186 5.93 -11.59 -25.94
N ARG A 187 4.73 -11.99 -25.48
CA ARG A 187 4.06 -11.34 -24.34
C ARG A 187 4.78 -11.60 -23.03
N GLN A 188 5.28 -12.83 -22.83
CA GLN A 188 6.09 -13.17 -21.66
C GLN A 188 7.38 -12.36 -21.63
N LEU A 189 8.08 -12.24 -22.76
CA LEU A 189 9.31 -11.45 -22.85
C LEU A 189 9.05 -9.97 -22.56
N LEU A 190 8.00 -9.39 -23.14
CA LEU A 190 7.61 -8.00 -22.88
C LEU A 190 7.29 -7.78 -21.40
N ALA A 191 6.46 -8.65 -20.81
CA ALA A 191 6.10 -8.54 -19.40
C ALA A 191 7.33 -8.75 -18.49
N ALA A 192 8.21 -9.70 -18.77
CA ALA A 192 9.45 -9.89 -18.01
C ALA A 192 10.36 -8.65 -18.09
N ALA A 193 10.51 -8.05 -19.27
CA ALA A 193 11.30 -6.84 -19.46
C ALA A 193 10.70 -5.65 -18.68
N LEU A 194 9.38 -5.45 -18.75
CA LEU A 194 8.68 -4.42 -17.97
C LEU A 194 8.83 -4.63 -16.47
N PHE A 195 8.65 -5.88 -16.00
CA PHE A 195 8.78 -6.21 -14.59
C PHE A 195 10.22 -5.97 -14.09
N ALA A 196 11.22 -6.39 -14.86
CA ALA A 196 12.62 -6.15 -14.54
C ALA A 196 12.95 -4.65 -14.49
N ALA A 197 12.53 -3.88 -15.49
CA ALA A 197 12.74 -2.43 -15.53
C ALA A 197 12.07 -1.72 -14.32
N GLY A 198 10.81 -2.06 -14.04
CA GLY A 198 10.08 -1.53 -12.87
C GLY A 198 10.74 -1.90 -11.54
N SER A 199 11.23 -3.14 -11.42
CA SER A 199 11.96 -3.63 -10.25
C SER A 199 13.29 -2.90 -10.06
N MET A 200 14.06 -2.69 -11.13
CA MET A 200 15.30 -1.93 -11.09
C MET A 200 15.07 -0.49 -10.60
N ILE A 201 14.06 0.20 -11.14
CA ILE A 201 13.71 1.56 -10.72
C ILE A 201 13.26 1.55 -9.25
N GLY A 202 12.38 0.62 -8.86
CA GLY A 202 11.85 0.52 -7.50
C GLY A 202 12.93 0.25 -6.46
N LEU A 203 13.80 -0.74 -6.70
CA LEU A 203 14.89 -1.11 -5.80
C LEU A 203 15.97 -0.02 -5.72
N ALA A 204 16.35 0.60 -6.85
CA ALA A 204 17.29 1.72 -6.85
C ALA A 204 16.74 2.94 -6.08
N SER A 205 15.43 3.19 -6.19
CA SER A 205 14.75 4.25 -5.44
C SER A 205 14.66 3.95 -3.95
N ALA A 206 14.34 2.71 -3.58
CA ALA A 206 14.31 2.24 -2.20
C ALA A 206 15.70 2.35 -1.56
N TRP A 207 16.74 1.93 -2.29
CA TRP A 207 18.13 2.08 -1.88
C TRP A 207 18.51 3.55 -1.66
N ALA A 208 18.21 4.43 -2.62
CA ALA A 208 18.48 5.86 -2.49
C ALA A 208 17.77 6.47 -1.27
N MET A 209 16.52 6.08 -1.01
CA MET A 209 15.75 6.54 0.14
C MET A 209 16.37 6.08 1.47
N ALA A 210 16.73 4.80 1.58
CA ALA A 210 17.31 4.23 2.79
C ALA A 210 18.70 4.81 3.10
N THR A 211 19.53 5.00 2.07
CA THR A 211 20.93 5.43 2.23
C THR A 211 21.10 6.95 2.34
N HIS A 212 20.35 7.73 1.55
CA HIS A 212 20.50 9.20 1.50
C HIS A 212 19.37 9.92 2.25
N GLY A 213 18.18 9.31 2.33
CA GLY A 213 17.02 9.86 3.04
C GLY A 213 16.99 9.52 4.53
N LEU A 214 17.69 8.48 4.96
CA LEU A 214 17.73 7.99 6.35
C LEU A 214 16.33 7.71 6.93
N GLY A 215 15.45 7.19 6.09
CA GLY A 215 14.09 6.75 6.44
C GLY A 215 13.60 5.72 5.42
N THR A 216 12.30 5.42 5.44
CA THR A 216 11.70 4.42 4.55
C THR A 216 10.79 5.06 3.50
N PRO A 217 10.44 4.31 2.44
CA PRO A 217 9.43 4.73 1.46
C PRO A 217 8.02 4.93 2.04
N LEU A 218 7.71 4.34 3.20
CA LEU A 218 6.39 4.39 3.80
C LEU A 218 6.15 5.75 4.50
N PRO A 219 5.02 6.45 4.26
CA PRO A 219 4.74 7.77 4.83
C PRO A 219 4.76 7.83 6.37
N ILE A 220 4.59 6.69 7.03
CA ILE A 220 4.62 6.57 8.50
C ILE A 220 6.04 6.63 9.08
N ASP A 221 7.07 6.30 8.30
CA ASP A 221 8.50 6.41 8.64
C ASP A 221 9.27 7.10 7.49
N PRO A 222 9.00 8.40 7.22
CA PRO A 222 9.47 9.10 6.03
C PRO A 222 10.96 9.47 6.14
N ALA A 223 11.61 9.65 4.99
CA ALA A 223 12.98 10.16 4.95
C ALA A 223 13.12 11.51 5.65
N ARG A 224 14.25 11.70 6.35
CA ARG A 224 14.61 12.91 7.09
C ARG A 224 15.22 13.99 6.20
N LYS A 225 15.91 13.60 5.13
CA LYS A 225 16.54 14.50 4.14
C LYS A 225 15.81 14.43 2.81
N LEU A 226 15.89 15.52 2.03
CA LEU A 226 15.39 15.54 0.66
C LEU A 226 16.30 14.64 -0.20
N VAL A 227 15.72 13.62 -0.82
CA VAL A 227 16.48 12.65 -1.63
C VAL A 227 16.41 13.06 -3.10
N VAL A 228 17.55 13.49 -3.63
CA VAL A 228 17.73 13.80 -5.05
C VAL A 228 18.85 12.95 -5.66
N HIS A 229 18.78 11.64 -5.39
CA HIS A 229 19.79 10.67 -5.76
C HIS A 229 19.22 9.54 -6.62
N GLY A 230 20.08 8.98 -7.48
CA GLY A 230 19.69 7.87 -8.35
C GLY A 230 18.47 8.23 -9.21
N PRO A 231 17.41 7.39 -9.23
CA PRO A 231 16.20 7.64 -10.01
C PRO A 231 15.50 8.97 -9.72
N TYR A 232 15.63 9.51 -8.49
CA TYR A 232 15.03 10.79 -8.11
C TYR A 232 15.61 11.98 -8.90
N ARG A 233 16.79 11.84 -9.53
CA ARG A 233 17.35 12.88 -10.40
C ARG A 233 16.58 13.03 -11.72
N PHE A 234 15.84 12.00 -12.13
CA PHE A 234 15.16 11.95 -13.43
C PHE A 234 13.65 12.17 -13.29
N VAL A 235 13.03 11.66 -12.24
CA VAL A 235 11.60 11.77 -11.99
C VAL A 235 11.36 11.90 -10.49
N ARG A 236 10.35 12.67 -10.05
CA ARG A 236 10.15 12.91 -8.61
C ARG A 236 9.60 11.71 -7.85
N ASN A 237 8.79 10.87 -8.51
CA ASN A 237 8.16 9.70 -7.89
C ASN A 237 8.55 8.40 -8.62
N PRO A 238 9.85 8.05 -8.65
CA PRO A 238 10.34 6.87 -9.36
C PRO A 238 9.80 5.57 -8.77
N MET A 239 9.51 5.52 -7.46
CA MET A 239 8.90 4.34 -6.83
C MET A 239 7.49 4.07 -7.35
N ALA A 240 6.69 5.12 -7.52
CA ALA A 240 5.34 5.00 -8.10
C ALA A 240 5.43 4.53 -9.56
N VAL A 241 6.37 5.09 -10.34
CA VAL A 241 6.63 4.65 -11.73
C VAL A 241 7.05 3.17 -11.77
N GLY A 242 7.95 2.74 -10.88
CA GLY A 242 8.38 1.35 -10.77
C GLY A 242 7.21 0.41 -10.45
N GLY A 243 6.41 0.75 -9.44
CA GLY A 243 5.23 -0.05 -9.05
C GLY A 243 4.17 -0.14 -10.14
N LEU A 244 3.87 0.96 -10.86
CA LEU A 244 2.96 0.95 -12.00
C LEU A 244 3.50 0.08 -13.15
N CYS A 245 4.80 0.16 -13.43
CA CYS A 245 5.45 -0.66 -14.46
C CYS A 245 5.37 -2.16 -14.11
N GLN A 246 5.63 -2.53 -12.85
CA GLN A 246 5.49 -3.91 -12.37
C GLN A 246 4.05 -4.40 -12.43
N GLY A 247 3.09 -3.56 -12.02
CA GLY A 247 1.67 -3.89 -12.10
C GLY A 247 1.19 -4.10 -13.54
N LEU A 248 1.60 -3.22 -14.46
CA LEU A 248 1.32 -3.36 -15.89
C LEU A 248 1.96 -4.62 -16.46
N ALA A 249 3.19 -4.96 -16.06
CA ALA A 249 3.85 -6.20 -16.48
C ALA A 249 3.01 -7.43 -16.14
N ILE A 250 2.42 -7.48 -14.94
CA ILE A 250 1.54 -8.57 -14.51
C ILE A 250 0.25 -8.59 -15.33
N ALA A 251 -0.38 -7.43 -15.54
CA ALA A 251 -1.57 -7.32 -16.37
C ALA A 251 -1.31 -7.83 -17.80
N VAL A 252 -0.15 -7.49 -18.38
CA VAL A 252 0.29 -7.95 -19.71
C VAL A 252 0.57 -9.45 -19.71
N TRP A 253 1.27 -9.98 -18.70
CA TRP A 253 1.60 -11.40 -18.59
C TRP A 253 0.34 -12.26 -18.68
N PHE A 254 -0.66 -11.94 -17.85
CA PHE A 254 -1.91 -12.68 -17.75
C PHE A 254 -3.00 -12.22 -18.74
N ALA A 255 -2.76 -11.14 -19.50
CA ALA A 255 -3.77 -10.49 -20.34
C ALA A 255 -5.10 -10.27 -19.58
N SER A 256 -5.00 -9.79 -18.34
CA SER A 256 -6.14 -9.64 -17.43
C SER A 256 -6.65 -8.20 -17.42
N PRO A 257 -7.88 -7.92 -17.91
CA PRO A 257 -8.49 -6.59 -17.80
C PRO A 257 -8.73 -6.20 -16.34
N LEU A 258 -9.02 -7.16 -15.47
CA LEU A 258 -9.28 -6.88 -14.06
C LEU A 258 -8.02 -6.40 -13.32
N ILE A 259 -6.86 -7.02 -13.59
CA ILE A 259 -5.58 -6.53 -13.06
C ILE A 259 -5.27 -5.13 -13.63
N ALA A 260 -5.50 -4.90 -14.93
CA ALA A 260 -5.29 -3.59 -15.53
C ALA A 260 -6.15 -2.49 -14.87
N ILE A 261 -7.43 -2.77 -14.61
CA ILE A 261 -8.34 -1.88 -13.89
C ILE A 261 -7.85 -1.62 -12.47
N TYR A 262 -7.41 -2.66 -11.75
CA TYR A 262 -6.85 -2.53 -10.42
C TYR A 262 -5.61 -1.61 -10.39
N ILE A 263 -4.68 -1.76 -11.33
CA ILE A 263 -3.49 -0.90 -11.42
C ILE A 263 -3.87 0.53 -11.76
N ALA A 264 -4.81 0.74 -12.69
CA ALA A 264 -5.31 2.07 -13.02
C ALA A 264 -5.99 2.74 -11.83
N ALA A 265 -6.83 2.01 -11.09
CA ALA A 265 -7.48 2.50 -9.87
C ALA A 265 -6.44 2.89 -8.81
N GLY A 266 -5.42 2.06 -8.59
CA GLY A 266 -4.30 2.37 -7.69
C GLY A 266 -3.53 3.64 -8.11
N ALA A 267 -3.27 3.82 -9.41
CA ALA A 267 -2.63 5.01 -9.95
C ALA A 267 -3.47 6.28 -9.68
N ILE A 268 -4.78 6.20 -9.87
CA ILE A 268 -5.72 7.30 -9.63
C ILE A 268 -5.75 7.65 -8.14
N VAL A 269 -5.91 6.66 -7.27
CA VAL A 269 -5.89 6.84 -5.80
C VAL A 269 -4.59 7.52 -5.37
N TRP A 270 -3.45 7.03 -5.85
CA TRP A 270 -2.16 7.63 -5.51
C TRP A 270 -2.07 9.09 -6.01
N GLN A 271 -2.47 9.34 -7.25
CA GLN A 271 -2.39 10.67 -7.87
C GLN A 271 -3.28 11.70 -7.19
N LEU A 272 -4.48 11.30 -6.75
CA LEU A 272 -5.47 12.21 -6.18
C LEU A 272 -5.34 12.38 -4.67
N LEU A 273 -4.94 11.32 -3.94
CA LEU A 273 -4.97 11.33 -2.48
C LEU A 273 -3.58 11.36 -1.84
N ILE A 274 -2.66 10.52 -2.34
CA ILE A 274 -1.35 10.32 -1.70
C ILE A 274 -0.37 11.41 -2.14
N ARG A 275 -0.18 11.58 -3.45
CA ARG A 275 0.75 12.56 -4.02
C ARG A 275 0.53 13.98 -3.47
N PRO A 276 -0.69 14.55 -3.44
CA PRO A 276 -0.85 15.93 -2.98
C PRO A 276 -0.56 16.09 -1.49
N ALA A 277 -0.73 15.04 -0.69
CA ALA A 277 -0.35 15.07 0.73
C ALA A 277 1.18 14.99 0.88
N GLU A 278 1.84 14.12 0.13
CA GLU A 278 3.30 14.00 0.10
C GLU A 278 3.97 15.30 -0.37
N GLU A 279 3.53 15.88 -1.50
CA GLU A 279 4.14 17.12 -2.03
C GLU A 279 3.95 18.31 -1.07
N ARG A 280 2.80 18.39 -0.37
CA ARG A 280 2.57 19.42 0.66
C ARG A 280 3.50 19.23 1.85
N GLU A 281 3.71 18.00 2.30
CA GLU A 281 4.64 17.71 3.38
C GLU A 281 6.09 18.02 2.99
N LEU A 282 6.50 17.61 1.79
CA LEU A 282 7.85 17.92 1.28
C LEU A 282 8.07 19.43 1.18
N ALA A 283 7.07 20.19 0.70
CA ALA A 283 7.13 21.65 0.66
C ALA A 283 7.23 22.27 2.06
N ALA A 284 6.44 21.79 3.02
CA ALA A 284 6.48 22.29 4.40
C ALA A 284 7.80 21.98 5.11
N ARG A 285 8.40 20.82 4.83
CA ARG A 285 9.63 20.34 5.51
C ARG A 285 10.91 20.89 4.91
N PHE A 286 10.98 20.97 3.58
CA PHE A 286 12.23 21.30 2.86
C PHE A 286 12.18 22.67 2.20
N GLY A 287 11.03 23.34 2.13
CA GLY A 287 10.92 24.73 1.67
C GLY A 287 11.49 24.96 0.27
N LYS A 288 12.37 25.97 0.15
CA LYS A 288 12.97 26.43 -1.12
C LYS A 288 13.72 25.32 -1.88
N PRO A 289 14.61 24.51 -1.25
CA PRO A 289 15.23 23.36 -1.92
C PRO A 289 14.24 22.44 -2.66
N TYR A 290 13.12 22.11 -2.03
CA TYR A 290 12.10 21.27 -2.66
C TYR A 290 11.35 22.01 -3.78
N ALA A 291 11.08 23.30 -3.62
CA ALA A 291 10.45 24.11 -4.67
C ALA A 291 11.30 24.13 -5.95
N HIS A 292 12.61 24.37 -5.82
CA HIS A 292 13.53 24.38 -6.94
C HIS A 292 13.62 23.00 -7.63
N TYR A 293 13.77 21.93 -6.84
CA TYR A 293 13.74 20.56 -7.36
C TYR A 293 12.42 20.24 -8.09
N ARG A 294 11.28 20.70 -7.56
CA ARG A 294 9.96 20.48 -8.15
C ARG A 294 9.74 21.18 -9.49
N GLU A 295 10.34 22.35 -9.68
CA GLU A 295 10.29 23.09 -10.95
C GLU A 295 11.10 22.38 -12.05
N GLN A 296 12.22 21.76 -11.66
CA GLN A 296 13.15 21.15 -12.60
C GLN A 296 12.83 19.69 -12.93
N VAL A 297 12.25 18.94 -11.98
CA VAL A 297 11.99 17.50 -12.13
C VAL A 297 10.48 17.25 -12.15
N ARG A 298 9.99 16.55 -13.18
CA ARG A 298 8.56 16.26 -13.33
C ARG A 298 8.15 15.10 -12.42
N CYS A 299 6.87 15.06 -12.06
CA CYS A 299 6.31 14.04 -11.16
C CYS A 299 6.42 12.63 -11.75
N TRP A 300 6.08 12.50 -13.03
CA TRP A 300 5.92 11.21 -13.67
C TRP A 300 6.83 11.00 -14.88
N TRP A 301 7.11 12.05 -15.65
CA TRP A 301 7.86 11.92 -16.90
C TRP A 301 9.35 12.10 -16.63
N PRO A 302 10.19 11.12 -16.97
CA PRO A 302 11.61 11.21 -16.70
C PRO A 302 12.27 12.31 -17.56
N ARG A 303 13.25 12.99 -16.99
CA ARG A 303 14.18 13.84 -17.73
C ARG A 303 15.18 12.96 -18.50
N LEU A 304 15.68 13.47 -19.61
CA LEU A 304 16.79 12.83 -20.33
C LEU A 304 18.15 13.09 -19.67
N ARG A 305 18.29 14.25 -19.02
CA ARG A 305 19.49 14.63 -18.27
C ARG A 305 19.17 14.63 -16.77
N PRO A 306 20.06 14.11 -15.93
CA PRO A 306 19.82 14.07 -14.51
C PRO A 306 19.80 15.50 -13.93
N TYR A 307 18.96 15.73 -12.93
CA TYR A 307 19.05 16.91 -12.09
C TYR A 307 20.37 16.93 -11.34
N GLU A 308 21.02 18.08 -11.33
CA GLU A 308 22.21 18.37 -10.53
C GLU A 308 21.80 19.38 -9.48
N ASP A 309 22.08 19.05 -8.22
CA ASP A 309 21.74 19.91 -7.10
C ASP A 309 22.80 21.02 -7.00
N PRO A 310 22.43 22.30 -7.26
CA PRO A 310 23.42 23.39 -7.32
C PRO A 310 24.19 23.56 -6.01
N ASP A 311 23.57 23.28 -4.86
CA ASP A 311 24.23 23.39 -3.55
C ASP A 311 25.25 22.26 -3.29
N ARG A 312 25.25 21.21 -4.11
CA ARG A 312 26.13 20.04 -4.01
C ARG A 312 27.30 20.07 -4.97
N ALA A 313 27.25 20.91 -6.01
CA ALA A 313 28.38 21.15 -6.90
C ALA A 313 29.50 21.99 -6.23
N SER A 314 29.19 22.61 -5.09
CA SER A 314 30.06 23.52 -4.33
C SER A 314 30.56 22.94 -2.98
N ALA A 315 30.33 21.64 -2.72
CA ALA A 315 30.76 20.94 -1.50
C ALA A 315 31.63 19.72 -1.85
#